data_AF-A0A4Z1ABL2-F1
#
_entry.id   AF-A0A4Z1ABL2-F1
#
_cell.length_a   1.000
_cell.length_b   1.000
_cell.length_c   1.000
_cell.angle_alpha   90.00
_cell.angle_beta   90.00
_cell.angle_gamma   90.00
#
_symmetry.space_group_name_H-M   'P 1'
#
loop_
_entity.id
_entity.type
_entity.pdbx_description
1 polymer ?
#
loop_
_entity_poly.entity_id
_entity_poly.type
_entity_poly.pdbx_seq_one_letter_code
_entity_poly.pdbx_strand_id
1 'polypeptide(L)'
;MKKILLKYRHGFLLIFPLLLVIFSYREADTRFSHDLSRFFEKTDHSKEEVVIFVYLTEVEKTEFSVRRRKELSRAIVRFSQKLQFPDGTLLGGYPPNSSLFLLAWAKTRSEFRKTSPEGYGILTLPELFVREFEMSSGTKINRDYDIQNDSIQLKMVILKLKESLAEGKSVKDSYLKLYGSKVFPNEWETLETNYKKIYEFVISGNKP
;
A
#
# COMPACT_ATOMS: atom_id res chain seq x y z
N MET A 1 -62.59 -11.63 28.41
CA MET A 1 -61.29 -11.65 27.69
C MET A 1 -61.01 -10.27 27.08
N LYS A 2 -60.21 -9.39 27.71
CA LYS A 2 -59.80 -8.09 27.11
C LYS A 2 -58.66 -7.35 27.86
N LYS A 3 -57.73 -8.05 28.52
CA LYS A 3 -56.62 -7.38 29.26
C LYS A 3 -55.21 -7.91 29.01
N ILE A 4 -55.03 -8.94 28.18
CA ILE A 4 -53.68 -9.52 27.93
C ILE A 4 -53.02 -8.89 26.69
N LEU A 5 -53.79 -8.26 25.80
CA LEU A 5 -53.25 -7.74 24.54
C LEU A 5 -52.52 -6.39 24.64
N LEU A 6 -52.62 -5.67 25.77
CA LEU A 6 -52.03 -4.32 25.89
C LEU A 6 -50.60 -4.31 26.45
N LYS A 7 -50.13 -5.41 27.05
CA LYS A 7 -48.80 -5.47 27.69
C LYS A 7 -47.65 -5.63 26.69
N TYR A 8 -47.93 -6.07 25.47
CA TYR A 8 -46.92 -6.26 24.41
C TYR A 8 -46.79 -5.07 23.45
N ARG A 9 -47.65 -4.04 23.59
CA ARG A 9 -47.66 -2.90 22.65
C ARG A 9 -46.48 -1.94 22.84
N HIS A 10 -45.85 -1.91 24.02
CA HIS A 10 -44.74 -0.99 24.33
C HIS A 10 -43.36 -1.67 24.35
N GLY A 11 -43.29 -3.00 24.51
CA GLY A 11 -42.03 -3.74 24.44
C GLY A 11 -41.45 -3.78 23.02
N PHE A 12 -42.30 -3.92 22.00
CA PHE A 12 -41.89 -3.94 20.60
C PHE A 12 -41.35 -2.57 20.12
N LEU A 13 -41.83 -1.49 20.73
CA LEU A 13 -41.42 -0.11 20.42
C LEU A 13 -39.96 0.20 20.81
N LEU A 14 -39.38 -0.57 21.75
CA LEU A 14 -37.96 -0.47 22.11
C LEU A 14 -37.09 -1.48 21.35
N ILE A 15 -37.67 -2.58 20.87
CA ILE A 15 -36.96 -3.57 20.06
C ILE A 15 -36.64 -2.99 18.68
N PHE A 16 -37.53 -2.18 18.09
CA PHE A 16 -37.34 -1.64 16.75
C PHE A 16 -36.15 -0.63 16.64
N PRO A 17 -35.97 0.34 17.56
CA PRO A 17 -34.77 1.20 17.58
C PRO A 17 -33.50 0.42 17.90
N LEU A 18 -33.56 -0.57 18.80
CA LEU A 18 -32.40 -1.38 19.16
C LEU A 18 -31.97 -2.29 17.99
N LEU A 19 -32.92 -2.89 17.29
CA LEU A 19 -32.68 -3.62 16.05
C LEU A 19 -32.18 -2.68 14.96
N LEU A 20 -32.68 -1.45 14.82
CA LEU A 20 -32.14 -0.47 13.89
C LEU A 20 -30.69 -0.11 14.22
N VAL A 21 -30.31 0.02 15.49
CA VAL A 21 -28.92 0.25 15.91
C VAL A 21 -28.04 -0.98 15.63
N ILE A 22 -28.54 -2.20 15.89
CA ILE A 22 -27.82 -3.45 15.59
C ILE A 22 -27.72 -3.70 14.08
N PHE A 23 -28.77 -3.39 13.31
CA PHE A 23 -28.78 -3.50 11.86
C PHE A 23 -28.01 -2.37 11.20
N SER A 24 -27.92 -1.17 11.76
CA SER A 24 -27.02 -0.12 11.24
C SER A 24 -25.57 -0.37 11.62
N TYR A 25 -25.29 -0.96 12.79
CA TYR A 25 -23.95 -1.44 13.13
C TYR A 25 -23.55 -2.64 12.27
N ARG A 26 -24.46 -3.62 12.06
CA ARG A 26 -24.22 -4.73 11.14
C ARG A 26 -24.18 -4.27 9.69
N GLU A 27 -25.05 -3.38 9.20
CA GLU A 27 -24.99 -2.89 7.82
C GLU A 27 -23.82 -1.94 7.58
N ALA A 28 -23.32 -1.23 8.59
CA ALA A 28 -22.03 -0.55 8.49
C ALA A 28 -20.86 -1.56 8.37
N ASP A 29 -20.96 -2.73 9.00
CA ASP A 29 -19.96 -3.81 8.85
C ASP A 29 -20.23 -4.77 7.65
N THR A 30 -21.46 -4.86 7.13
CA THR A 30 -21.89 -5.87 6.14
C THR A 30 -22.44 -5.29 4.83
N ARG A 31 -22.58 -3.96 4.69
CA ARG A 31 -22.75 -3.32 3.36
C ARG A 31 -21.40 -2.94 2.72
N PHE A 32 -20.29 -3.12 3.44
CA PHE A 32 -18.95 -3.09 2.85
C PHE A 32 -18.58 -4.39 2.12
N SER A 33 -19.38 -5.46 2.23
CA SER A 33 -18.93 -6.83 1.98
C SER A 33 -19.59 -7.55 0.80
N HIS A 34 -20.40 -6.92 -0.05
CA HIS A 34 -21.07 -7.68 -1.11
C HIS A 34 -20.86 -7.24 -2.56
N ASP A 35 -20.21 -6.11 -2.85
CA ASP A 35 -20.00 -5.70 -4.25
C ASP A 35 -18.89 -4.64 -4.49
N LEU A 36 -17.62 -4.95 -4.21
CA LEU A 36 -16.46 -4.14 -4.69
C LEU A 36 -15.73 -4.85 -5.81
N SER A 37 -16.55 -5.23 -6.78
CA SER A 37 -16.43 -6.43 -7.60
C SER A 37 -15.42 -6.36 -8.73
N ARG A 38 -14.56 -5.32 -8.82
CA ARG A 38 -13.48 -5.22 -9.83
C ARG A 38 -12.18 -4.49 -9.41
N PHE A 39 -11.66 -4.69 -8.17
CA PHE A 39 -10.29 -4.30 -7.72
C PHE A 39 -10.04 -2.84 -7.26
N PHE A 40 -10.79 -2.32 -6.29
CA PHE A 40 -10.77 -0.91 -5.85
C PHE A 40 -11.41 0.01 -6.89
N GLU A 41 -12.66 0.42 -6.62
CA GLU A 41 -13.15 1.65 -7.21
C GLU A 41 -12.18 2.78 -6.87
N LYS A 42 -11.95 3.68 -7.83
CA LYS A 42 -10.94 4.77 -7.87
C LYS A 42 -10.90 5.71 -6.65
N THR A 43 -11.67 5.45 -5.60
CA THR A 43 -11.97 6.35 -4.49
C THR A 43 -11.80 5.74 -3.10
N ASP A 44 -11.68 4.41 -2.94
CA ASP A 44 -11.66 3.82 -1.59
C ASP A 44 -10.26 3.49 -1.06
N HIS A 45 -9.45 4.54 -0.95
CA HIS A 45 -8.09 4.48 -0.42
C HIS A 45 -8.02 3.87 0.99
N SER A 46 -9.10 3.97 1.75
CA SER A 46 -9.20 3.36 3.08
C SER A 46 -9.07 1.84 3.04
N LYS A 47 -9.64 1.19 2.02
CA LYS A 47 -9.57 -0.27 1.83
C LYS A 47 -8.18 -0.73 1.44
N GLU A 48 -7.52 -0.04 0.49
CA GLU A 48 -6.14 -0.35 0.11
C GLU A 48 -5.20 -0.23 1.31
N GLU A 49 -5.35 0.83 2.11
CA GLU A 49 -4.55 1.04 3.31
C GLU A 49 -4.72 -0.11 4.32
N VAL A 50 -5.96 -0.57 4.53
CA VAL A 50 -6.28 -1.70 5.41
C VAL A 50 -5.64 -2.98 4.91
N VAL A 51 -5.75 -3.30 3.62
CA VAL A 51 -5.16 -4.52 3.04
C VAL A 51 -3.64 -4.53 3.22
N ILE A 52 -2.96 -3.41 2.92
CA ILE A 52 -1.51 -3.30 3.11
C ILE A 52 -1.14 -3.40 4.60
N PHE A 53 -1.93 -2.78 5.48
CA PHE A 53 -1.72 -2.87 6.92
C PHE A 53 -1.84 -4.31 7.45
N VAL A 54 -2.85 -5.04 6.99
CA VAL A 54 -3.07 -6.46 7.32
C VAL A 54 -1.91 -7.31 6.81
N TYR A 55 -1.51 -7.12 5.55
CA TYR A 55 -0.36 -7.83 4.98
C TYR A 55 0.92 -7.65 5.82
N LEU A 56 1.24 -6.40 6.18
CA LEU A 56 2.40 -6.07 7.02
C LEU A 56 2.33 -6.64 8.44
N THR A 57 1.12 -6.93 8.93
CA THR A 57 0.87 -7.41 10.29
C THR A 57 0.83 -8.92 10.37
N GLU A 58 0.09 -9.57 9.46
CA GLU A 58 -0.26 -10.99 9.56
C GLU A 58 0.61 -11.89 8.68
N VAL A 59 1.00 -11.41 7.50
CA VAL A 59 1.79 -12.19 6.53
C VAL A 59 3.28 -11.97 6.77
N GLU A 60 3.70 -10.71 6.70
CA GLU A 60 5.12 -10.34 6.83
C GLU A 60 5.61 -10.32 8.27
N LYS A 61 4.68 -10.19 9.24
CA LYS A 61 4.98 -10.16 10.68
C LYS A 61 6.12 -9.20 11.03
N THR A 62 6.06 -8.00 10.44
CA THR A 62 7.11 -6.98 10.59
C THR A 62 7.29 -6.56 12.06
N GLU A 63 8.53 -6.26 12.46
CA GLU A 63 8.87 -5.71 13.79
C GLU A 63 8.43 -4.23 13.97
N PHE A 64 7.76 -3.67 12.99
CA PHE A 64 7.27 -2.30 13.04
C PHE A 64 6.27 -2.11 14.19
N SER A 65 6.23 -0.89 14.73
CA SER A 65 5.12 -0.50 15.59
C SER A 65 3.82 -0.42 14.77
N VAL A 66 2.67 -0.56 15.43
CA VAL A 66 1.35 -0.39 14.78
C VAL A 66 1.25 0.96 14.07
N ARG A 67 1.77 2.02 14.71
CA ARG A 67 1.83 3.37 14.14
C ARG A 67 2.64 3.38 12.84
N ARG A 68 3.83 2.79 12.87
CA ARG A 68 4.74 2.75 11.72
C ARG A 68 4.12 2.00 10.53
N ARG A 69 3.46 0.86 10.77
CA ARG A 69 2.71 0.13 9.73
C ARG A 69 1.62 1.00 9.11
N LYS A 70 0.80 1.69 9.92
CA LYS A 70 -0.24 2.61 9.42
C LYS A 70 0.34 3.75 8.58
N GLU A 71 1.45 4.34 9.03
CA GLU A 71 2.13 5.42 8.31
C GLU A 71 2.68 4.94 6.95
N LEU A 72 3.30 3.76 6.91
CA LEU A 72 3.80 3.16 5.66
C LEU A 72 2.64 2.81 4.71
N SER A 73 1.58 2.16 5.19
CA SER A 73 0.39 1.85 4.37
C SER A 73 -0.21 3.11 3.73
N ARG A 74 -0.42 4.15 4.54
CA ARG A 74 -0.90 5.46 4.06
C ARG A 74 0.02 6.08 3.02
N ALA A 75 1.32 6.05 3.27
CA ALA A 75 2.29 6.61 2.35
C ALA A 75 2.24 5.87 1.01
N ILE A 76 2.27 4.53 1.02
CA ILE A 76 2.19 3.72 -0.19
C ILE A 76 0.94 4.06 -1.01
N VAL A 77 -0.24 4.03 -0.41
CA VAL A 77 -1.51 4.29 -1.12
C VAL A 77 -1.60 5.72 -1.63
N ARG A 78 -1.18 6.71 -0.83
CA ARG A 78 -1.19 8.11 -1.26
C ARG A 78 -0.28 8.36 -2.46
N PHE A 79 0.88 7.72 -2.48
CA PHE A 79 1.89 7.94 -3.50
C PHE A 79 1.67 7.07 -4.75
N SER A 80 1.09 5.89 -4.61
CA SER A 80 0.72 5.02 -5.72
C SER A 80 -0.27 5.67 -6.69
N GLN A 81 -1.19 6.50 -6.19
CA GLN A 81 -2.13 7.27 -7.01
C GLN A 81 -1.45 8.16 -8.05
N LYS A 82 -0.21 8.56 -7.77
CA LYS A 82 0.58 9.42 -8.66
C LYS A 82 1.38 8.60 -9.66
N LEU A 83 1.44 7.28 -9.53
CA LEU A 83 2.20 6.40 -10.39
C LEU A 83 1.25 5.69 -11.36
N GLN A 84 1.48 5.91 -12.65
CA GLN A 84 0.81 5.20 -13.73
C GLN A 84 1.87 4.43 -14.51
N PHE A 85 1.58 3.17 -14.79
CA PHE A 85 2.46 2.35 -15.63
C PHE A 85 2.05 2.47 -17.10
N PRO A 86 3.01 2.31 -18.03
CA PRO A 86 2.71 2.20 -19.45
C PRO A 86 1.78 1.02 -19.76
N ASP A 87 0.95 1.16 -20.78
CA ASP A 87 0.02 0.11 -21.22
C ASP A 87 0.75 -1.19 -21.57
N GLY A 88 0.13 -2.33 -21.25
CA GLY A 88 0.69 -3.67 -21.51
C GLY A 88 1.83 -4.11 -20.58
N THR A 89 2.24 -3.26 -19.62
CA THR A 89 3.18 -3.68 -18.57
C THR A 89 2.60 -4.86 -17.79
N LEU A 90 3.41 -5.88 -17.53
CA LEU A 90 3.09 -6.98 -16.61
C LEU A 90 4.17 -7.07 -15.54
N LEU A 91 3.77 -7.35 -14.31
CA LEU A 91 4.67 -7.55 -13.17
C LEU A 91 4.48 -8.97 -12.66
N GLY A 92 5.49 -9.83 -12.85
CA GLY A 92 5.40 -11.25 -12.48
C GLY A 92 4.24 -12.00 -13.17
N GLY A 93 3.84 -11.55 -14.36
CA GLY A 93 2.72 -12.11 -15.14
C GLY A 93 1.33 -11.54 -14.81
N TYR A 94 1.22 -10.57 -13.90
CA TYR A 94 -0.05 -9.96 -13.50
C TYR A 94 -0.15 -8.50 -13.96
N PRO A 95 -1.38 -7.96 -14.12
CA PRO A 95 -1.56 -6.55 -14.38
C PRO A 95 -0.98 -5.72 -13.21
N PRO A 96 -0.38 -4.56 -13.51
CA PRO A 96 0.35 -3.80 -12.51
C PRO A 96 -0.59 -3.00 -11.62
N ASN A 97 -0.42 -3.14 -10.31
CA ASN A 97 -1.06 -2.32 -9.29
C ASN A 97 0.02 -1.48 -8.59
N SER A 98 -0.09 -0.15 -8.67
CA SER A 98 0.92 0.78 -8.15
C SER A 98 1.14 0.65 -6.64
N SER A 99 0.09 0.42 -5.85
CA SER A 99 0.20 0.26 -4.39
C SER A 99 0.98 -1.02 -4.04
N LEU A 100 0.63 -2.13 -4.69
CA LEU A 100 1.31 -3.41 -4.48
C LEU A 100 2.74 -3.41 -5.02
N PHE A 101 3.00 -2.69 -6.11
CA PHE A 101 4.36 -2.50 -6.63
C PHE A 101 5.24 -1.75 -5.64
N LEU A 102 4.78 -0.64 -5.06
CA LEU A 102 5.56 0.11 -4.07
C LEU A 102 5.78 -0.71 -2.78
N LEU A 103 4.81 -1.54 -2.39
CA LEU A 103 4.98 -2.47 -1.28
C LEU A 103 6.02 -3.56 -1.59
N ALA A 104 5.93 -4.17 -2.77
CA ALA A 104 6.89 -5.17 -3.26
C ALA A 104 8.30 -4.59 -3.36
N TRP A 105 8.41 -3.34 -3.81
CA TRP A 105 9.67 -2.61 -3.86
C TRP A 105 10.28 -2.46 -2.47
N ALA A 106 9.52 -1.96 -1.50
CA ALA A 106 9.97 -1.85 -0.11
C ALA A 106 10.39 -3.23 0.46
N LYS A 107 9.62 -4.29 0.17
CA LYS A 107 9.98 -5.66 0.57
C LYS A 107 11.30 -6.09 -0.04
N THR A 108 11.51 -5.89 -1.34
CA THR A 108 12.73 -6.30 -2.05
C THR A 108 13.97 -5.56 -1.53
N ARG A 109 13.84 -4.27 -1.25
CA ARG A 109 15.00 -3.42 -0.92
C ARG A 109 15.45 -3.50 0.52
N SER A 110 14.52 -3.66 1.46
CA SER A 110 14.85 -3.64 2.90
C SER A 110 14.32 -4.83 3.67
N GLU A 111 13.54 -5.71 3.06
CA GLU A 111 12.74 -6.72 3.76
C GLU A 111 11.88 -6.16 4.89
N PHE A 112 11.47 -4.89 4.78
CA PHE A 112 10.81 -4.16 5.86
C PHE A 112 11.63 -4.03 7.14
N ARG A 113 12.96 -3.94 7.03
CA ARG A 113 13.86 -3.66 8.16
C ARG A 113 14.05 -2.16 8.36
N LYS A 114 14.22 -1.75 9.61
CA LYS A 114 14.32 -0.33 10.00
C LYS A 114 15.63 0.33 9.57
N THR A 115 16.69 -0.44 9.43
CA THR A 115 18.02 0.02 9.06
C THR A 115 18.62 -0.94 8.05
N SER A 116 19.03 -0.44 6.89
CA SER A 116 19.85 -1.18 5.95
C SER A 116 21.24 -0.54 5.91
N PRO A 117 22.32 -1.34 5.96
CA PRO A 117 23.67 -0.80 5.81
C PRO A 117 23.94 -0.24 4.41
N GLU A 118 23.05 -0.51 3.44
CA GLU A 118 23.30 -0.26 2.02
C GLU A 118 22.70 1.04 1.48
N GLY A 119 21.91 1.75 2.28
CA GLY A 119 21.28 3.00 1.88
C GLY A 119 20.28 3.51 2.90
N TYR A 120 19.49 4.50 2.49
CA TYR A 120 18.58 5.20 3.39
C TYR A 120 17.16 4.63 3.36
N GLY A 121 16.58 4.46 4.56
CA GLY A 121 15.17 4.15 4.77
C GLY A 121 14.70 2.81 4.19
N ILE A 122 13.38 2.70 3.96
CA ILE A 122 12.69 1.47 3.57
C ILE A 122 12.97 1.06 2.13
N LEU A 123 13.38 2.01 1.29
CA LEU A 123 13.74 1.76 -0.12
C LEU A 123 15.24 1.61 -0.33
N THR A 124 16.04 1.71 0.75
CA THR A 124 17.50 1.61 0.76
C THR A 124 18.14 2.46 -0.35
N LEU A 125 17.74 3.73 -0.40
CA LEU A 125 18.15 4.66 -1.45
C LEU A 125 19.65 4.94 -1.35
N PRO A 126 20.40 4.87 -2.47
CA PRO A 126 21.83 5.16 -2.45
C PRO A 126 22.09 6.66 -2.33
N GLU A 127 23.21 7.04 -1.70
CA GLU A 127 23.61 8.45 -1.56
C GLU A 127 23.74 9.17 -2.91
N LEU A 128 24.17 8.47 -3.96
CA LEU A 128 24.25 9.02 -5.31
C LEU A 128 22.87 9.50 -5.79
N PHE A 129 21.84 8.67 -5.63
CA PHE A 129 20.45 9.02 -5.99
C PHE A 129 19.98 10.25 -5.23
N VAL A 130 20.24 10.32 -3.92
CA VAL A 130 19.84 11.47 -3.10
C VAL A 130 20.51 12.74 -3.61
N ARG A 131 21.81 12.71 -3.87
CA ARG A 131 22.55 13.87 -4.41
C ARG A 131 22.03 14.32 -5.78
N GLU A 132 21.78 13.38 -6.70
CA GLU A 132 21.21 13.69 -8.01
C GLU A 132 19.81 14.31 -7.89
N PHE A 133 19.00 13.81 -6.95
CA PHE A 133 17.70 14.40 -6.64
C PHE A 133 17.85 15.82 -6.09
N GLU A 134 18.75 16.07 -5.13
CA GLU A 134 18.99 17.41 -4.59
C GLU A 134 19.45 18.39 -5.67
N MET A 135 20.36 17.97 -6.56
CA MET A 135 20.85 18.80 -7.67
C MET A 135 19.73 19.17 -8.66
N SER A 136 18.86 18.21 -9.00
CA SER A 136 17.77 18.45 -9.94
C SER A 136 16.57 19.19 -9.34
N SER A 137 16.30 19.01 -8.05
CA SER A 137 15.17 19.65 -7.36
C SER A 137 15.51 20.98 -6.68
N GLY A 138 16.80 21.31 -6.55
CA GLY A 138 17.28 22.48 -5.80
C GLY A 138 16.96 22.44 -4.29
N THR A 139 16.58 21.28 -3.76
CA THR A 139 16.17 21.10 -2.36
C THR A 139 17.21 20.27 -1.62
N LYS A 140 17.61 20.71 -0.42
CA LYS A 140 18.47 19.91 0.47
C LYS A 140 17.63 18.92 1.28
N ILE A 141 18.11 17.69 1.41
CA ILE A 141 17.49 16.59 2.14
C ILE A 141 18.36 16.27 3.36
N ASN A 142 17.77 16.30 4.55
CA ASN A 142 18.46 15.88 5.76
C ASN A 142 18.57 14.33 5.82
N ARG A 143 19.80 13.81 5.96
CA ARG A 143 20.09 12.36 6.00
C ARG A 143 19.63 11.69 7.30
N ASP A 144 19.52 12.47 8.37
CA ASP A 144 19.15 11.97 9.69
C ASP A 144 17.62 11.92 9.89
N TYR A 145 16.89 12.80 9.19
CA TYR A 145 15.44 12.97 9.39
C TYR A 145 14.61 12.78 8.12
N ASP A 146 14.88 13.58 7.08
CA ASP A 146 14.01 13.63 5.90
C ASP A 146 14.02 12.30 5.14
N ILE A 147 15.23 11.77 4.88
CA ILE A 147 15.37 10.54 4.10
C ILE A 147 14.88 9.29 4.85
N GLN A 148 14.71 9.36 6.18
CA GLN A 148 14.16 8.27 6.97
C GLN A 148 12.62 8.23 6.90
N ASN A 149 11.98 9.29 6.40
CA ASN A 149 10.53 9.37 6.25
C ASN A 149 10.07 8.67 4.95
N ASP A 150 9.18 7.69 5.06
CA ASP A 150 8.69 6.94 3.89
C ASP A 150 8.01 7.84 2.86
N SER A 151 7.27 8.85 3.32
CA SER A 151 6.58 9.75 2.40
C SER A 151 7.56 10.56 1.56
N ILE A 152 8.70 10.95 2.14
CA ILE A 152 9.75 11.69 1.42
C ILE A 152 10.46 10.75 0.45
N GLN A 153 10.83 9.55 0.90
CA GLN A 153 11.44 8.53 0.03
C GLN A 153 10.56 8.19 -1.16
N LEU A 154 9.29 7.85 -0.92
CA LEU A 154 8.32 7.50 -1.97
C LEU A 154 8.08 8.66 -2.92
N LYS A 155 8.00 9.90 -2.41
CA LYS A 155 7.88 11.09 -3.26
C LYS A 155 9.08 11.23 -4.21
N MET A 156 10.30 11.10 -3.69
CA MET A 156 11.52 11.23 -4.47
C MET A 156 11.61 10.18 -5.58
N VAL A 157 11.44 8.89 -5.23
CA VAL A 157 11.55 7.81 -6.22
C VAL A 157 10.46 7.89 -7.26
N ILE A 158 9.23 8.26 -6.90
CA ILE A 158 8.14 8.34 -7.88
C ILE A 158 8.37 9.49 -8.86
N LEU A 159 8.87 10.64 -8.40
CA LEU A 159 9.20 11.73 -9.31
C LEU A 159 10.24 11.27 -10.35
N LYS A 160 11.32 10.65 -9.90
CA LYS A 160 12.39 10.17 -10.78
C LYS A 160 11.96 9.00 -11.67
N LEU A 161 11.12 8.11 -11.15
CA LEU A 161 10.54 7.02 -11.93
C LEU A 161 9.65 7.59 -13.04
N LYS A 162 8.80 8.58 -12.73
CA LYS A 162 7.91 9.20 -13.73
C LYS A 162 8.69 9.95 -14.81
N GLU A 163 9.76 10.64 -14.44
CA GLU A 163 10.69 11.25 -15.41
C GLU A 163 11.23 10.18 -16.38
N SER A 164 11.73 9.06 -15.84
CA SER A 164 12.27 7.95 -16.65
C SER A 164 11.21 7.27 -17.53
N LEU A 165 9.99 7.07 -17.02
CA LEU A 165 8.88 6.51 -17.80
C LEU A 165 8.44 7.47 -18.92
N ALA A 166 8.45 8.78 -18.67
CA ALA A 166 8.14 9.79 -19.67
C ALA A 166 9.22 9.87 -20.77
N GLU A 167 10.47 9.51 -20.47
CA GLU A 167 11.53 9.28 -21.46
C GLU A 167 11.31 8.02 -22.32
N GLY A 168 10.23 7.26 -22.09
CA GLY A 168 9.90 6.05 -22.84
C GLY A 168 10.60 4.78 -22.36
N LYS A 169 11.24 4.82 -21.19
CA LYS A 169 11.92 3.64 -20.62
C LYS A 169 10.92 2.66 -20.03
N SER A 170 11.29 1.38 -20.01
CA SER A 170 10.50 0.35 -19.34
C SER A 170 10.48 0.58 -17.83
N VAL A 171 9.52 -0.03 -17.13
CA VAL A 171 9.44 0.01 -15.67
C VAL A 171 10.68 -0.63 -15.03
N LYS A 172 11.15 -1.75 -15.59
CA LYS A 172 12.38 -2.44 -15.15
C LYS A 172 13.59 -1.52 -15.25
N ASP A 173 13.83 -0.96 -16.42
CA ASP A 173 15.01 -0.11 -16.65
C ASP A 173 14.96 1.14 -15.77
N SER A 174 13.76 1.73 -15.63
CA SER A 174 13.55 2.89 -14.78
C SER A 174 13.80 2.57 -13.31
N TYR A 175 13.33 1.42 -12.82
CA TYR A 175 13.60 0.94 -11.47
C TYR A 175 15.11 0.75 -11.24
N LEU A 176 15.78 -0.01 -12.11
CA LEU A 176 17.20 -0.34 -11.96
C LEU A 176 18.09 0.92 -12.04
N LYS A 177 17.74 1.88 -12.90
CA LYS A 177 18.45 3.16 -13.02
C LYS A 177 18.51 3.94 -11.71
N LEU A 178 17.47 3.88 -10.86
CA LEU A 178 17.44 4.60 -9.58
C LEU A 178 18.50 4.11 -8.59
N TYR A 179 18.94 2.86 -8.75
CA TYR A 179 19.90 2.22 -7.85
C TYR A 179 21.31 2.14 -8.44
N GLY A 180 21.46 2.29 -9.77
CA GLY A 180 22.76 2.33 -10.43
C GLY A 180 23.58 1.06 -10.14
N SER A 181 24.76 1.21 -9.56
CA SER A 181 25.63 0.09 -9.19
C SER A 181 25.24 -0.61 -7.88
N LYS A 182 24.23 -0.12 -7.15
CA LYS A 182 23.73 -0.66 -5.87
C LYS A 182 22.53 -1.60 -6.05
N VAL A 183 22.51 -2.30 -7.18
CA VAL A 183 21.49 -3.30 -7.52
C VAL A 183 22.01 -4.68 -7.10
N PHE A 184 21.19 -5.43 -6.37
CA PHE A 184 21.48 -6.81 -6.02
C PHE A 184 21.35 -7.74 -7.24
N PRO A 185 22.06 -8.87 -7.27
CA PRO A 185 21.81 -9.90 -8.27
C PRO A 185 20.34 -10.33 -8.28
N ASN A 186 19.73 -10.42 -9.47
CA ASN A 186 18.33 -10.82 -9.66
C ASN A 186 17.29 -9.96 -8.90
N GLU A 187 17.61 -8.68 -8.64
CA GLU A 187 16.74 -7.81 -7.86
C GLU A 187 15.37 -7.60 -8.49
N TRP A 188 15.32 -7.44 -9.82
CA TRP A 188 14.07 -7.25 -10.53
C TRP A 188 13.19 -8.51 -10.47
N GLU A 189 13.79 -9.68 -10.69
CA GLU A 189 13.11 -10.97 -10.64
C GLU A 189 12.62 -11.25 -9.20
N THR A 190 13.36 -10.81 -8.19
CA THR A 190 12.96 -10.85 -6.78
C THR A 190 11.77 -9.91 -6.52
N LEU A 191 11.78 -8.70 -7.08
CA LEU A 191 10.66 -7.78 -7.03
C LEU A 191 9.40 -8.36 -7.66
N GLU A 192 9.51 -8.94 -8.86
CA GLU A 192 8.37 -9.59 -9.52
C GLU A 192 7.83 -10.77 -8.71
N THR A 193 8.72 -11.55 -8.09
CA THR A 193 8.33 -12.65 -7.20
C THR A 193 7.59 -12.15 -5.96
N ASN A 194 8.10 -11.10 -5.32
CA ASN A 194 7.45 -10.47 -4.17
C ASN A 194 6.11 -9.86 -4.56
N TYR A 195 6.07 -9.15 -5.69
CA TYR A 195 4.85 -8.58 -6.24
C TYR A 195 3.81 -9.67 -6.49
N LYS A 196 4.18 -10.78 -7.15
CA LYS A 196 3.31 -11.92 -7.39
C LYS A 196 2.75 -12.48 -6.08
N LYS A 197 3.59 -12.72 -5.06
CA LYS A 197 3.13 -13.20 -3.75
C LYS A 197 2.14 -12.25 -3.08
N ILE A 198 2.42 -10.95 -3.11
CA ILE A 198 1.52 -9.91 -2.57
C ILE A 198 0.21 -9.91 -3.34
N TYR A 199 0.28 -9.91 -4.67
CA TYR A 199 -0.87 -9.90 -5.55
C TYR A 199 -1.75 -11.14 -5.34
N GLU A 200 -1.13 -12.32 -5.26
CA GLU A 200 -1.79 -13.57 -4.92
C GLU A 200 -2.39 -13.55 -3.51
N PHE A 201 -1.73 -12.96 -2.51
CA PHE A 201 -2.32 -12.77 -1.18
C PHE A 201 -3.58 -11.90 -1.25
N VAL A 202 -3.52 -10.77 -1.96
CA VAL A 202 -4.66 -9.87 -2.12
C VAL A 202 -5.82 -10.56 -2.85
N ILE A 203 -5.51 -11.43 -3.82
CA ILE A 203 -6.52 -12.22 -4.54
C ILE A 203 -7.01 -13.44 -3.76
N SER A 204 -6.16 -14.08 -2.96
CA SER A 204 -6.46 -15.33 -2.23
C SER A 204 -7.03 -15.09 -0.84
N GLY A 205 -6.76 -13.93 -0.24
CA GLY A 205 -7.49 -13.40 0.92
C GLY A 205 -8.96 -13.09 0.64
N ASN A 206 -9.41 -13.34 -0.60
CA ASN A 206 -10.79 -13.44 -1.05
C ASN A 206 -11.34 -14.88 -0.96
N LYS A 207 -10.78 -15.71 -0.06
CA LYS A 207 -11.33 -17.04 0.29
C LYS A 207 -12.03 -16.95 1.66
N PRO A 208 -13.17 -17.64 1.79
CA PRO A 208 -14.24 -17.36 2.77
C PRO A 208 -13.82 -17.46 4.24
#